data_AF-A0A068SF54-F1
#
_entry.id   AF-A0A068SF54-F1
#
_cell.length_a   1.000
_cell.length_b   1.000
_cell.length_c   1.000
_cell.angle_alpha   90.00
_cell.angle_beta   90.00
_cell.angle_gamma   90.00
#
_symmetry.space_group_name_H-M   'P 1'
#
loop_
_entity.id
_entity.type
_entity.pdbx_description
1 polymer ?
#
loop_
_entity_poly.entity_id
_entity_poly.type
_entity_poly.pdbx_seq_one_letter_code
_entity_poly.pdbx_strand_id
1 'polypeptide(L)'
;MTIDKLTDDCLELVFIHCGACPIIRCILSQVCRRWHVIARRPSVWRSLMLDKPTLVHAYARLLQSPEWQDQRDAIRRLSIRKPYETRRHVHLEHLLPVVMPNVLHVDTLHLCLEEIMSVLKQLPRVRAIHCQAIEPWCASRPFDIHALVQGNSRQVEFQFRDMAGFTTIATTAPFQQQQQHIHTLRVINLRSEDYNQVDTLLKEFTTKEEEEDDGDDDDGTNMMQQQWLAMQNLLVQKYQWIAHLSNLTHLTFGSCYTWTHNVWLQALLPICPQLRHLELHGWRRIGIPTSSTGFVGSIGNDAQQAMLKCFEAAHDLDTLVLVDFWIEPPMLVSAKHLCIRYTDHWPDPLLGEQLAAFMDDLQPDVQDITLRIPPNQIPHVASHCTHPALTIEIQRFFNLA
;
A
#
# COMPACT_ATOMS: atom_id res chain seq x y z
N MET A 1 -35.49 31.77 -3.84
CA MET A 1 -34.92 32.18 -2.54
C MET A 1 -33.62 32.93 -2.85
N THR A 2 -33.48 34.20 -2.43
CA THR A 2 -32.28 34.99 -2.74
C THR A 2 -31.17 34.71 -1.73
N ILE A 3 -29.92 34.59 -2.20
CA ILE A 3 -28.76 34.23 -1.36
C ILE A 3 -28.49 35.27 -0.27
N ASP A 4 -28.95 36.50 -0.47
CA ASP A 4 -28.79 37.63 0.47
C ASP A 4 -29.51 37.41 1.80
N LYS A 5 -30.51 36.52 1.85
CA LYS A 5 -31.26 36.19 3.06
C LYS A 5 -30.55 35.18 3.98
N LEU A 6 -29.47 34.55 3.51
CA LEU A 6 -28.70 33.63 4.33
C LEU A 6 -27.95 34.40 5.42
N THR A 7 -27.77 33.81 6.60
CA THR A 7 -26.88 34.33 7.65
C THR A 7 -25.41 34.16 7.25
N ASP A 8 -24.51 34.85 7.93
CA ASP A 8 -23.07 34.73 7.66
C ASP A 8 -22.59 33.29 7.84
N ASP A 9 -23.07 32.58 8.86
CA ASP A 9 -22.71 31.19 9.12
C ASP A 9 -23.20 30.25 8.03
N CYS A 10 -24.41 30.49 7.49
CA CYS A 10 -24.92 29.72 6.35
C CYS A 10 -24.07 29.97 5.10
N LEU A 11 -23.69 31.22 4.83
CA LEU A 11 -22.80 31.57 3.70
C LEU A 11 -21.40 30.97 3.87
N GLU A 12 -20.87 30.96 5.09
CA GLU A 12 -19.59 30.34 5.41
C GLU A 12 -19.61 28.84 5.11
N LEU A 13 -20.66 28.13 5.52
CA LEU A 13 -20.86 26.72 5.17
C LEU A 13 -20.93 26.52 3.65
N VAL A 14 -21.67 27.38 2.94
CA VAL A 14 -21.70 27.34 1.46
C VAL A 14 -20.29 27.49 0.89
N PHE A 15 -19.49 28.45 1.38
CA PHE A 15 -18.13 28.68 0.88
C PHE A 15 -17.18 27.51 1.19
N ILE A 16 -17.35 26.84 2.34
CA ILE A 16 -16.63 25.62 2.67
C ILE A 16 -16.94 24.51 1.63
N HIS A 17 -18.18 24.46 1.14
CA HIS A 17 -18.63 23.48 0.15
C HIS A 17 -18.43 23.88 -1.32
N CYS A 18 -18.18 25.16 -1.63
CA CYS A 18 -17.87 25.64 -2.99
C CYS A 18 -16.52 25.14 -3.54
N GLY A 19 -15.81 24.29 -2.80
CA GLY A 19 -14.54 23.69 -3.19
C GLY A 19 -13.35 24.31 -2.46
N ALA A 20 -12.34 23.48 -2.19
CA ALA A 20 -11.14 23.90 -1.49
C ALA A 20 -10.12 24.65 -2.39
N CYS A 21 -10.50 24.96 -3.63
CA CYS A 21 -9.64 25.65 -4.60
C CYS A 21 -9.49 27.13 -4.20
N PRO A 22 -8.25 27.64 -4.05
CA PRO A 22 -8.04 29.02 -3.59
C PRO A 22 -8.56 30.07 -4.57
N ILE A 23 -8.59 29.76 -5.87
CA ILE A 23 -9.07 30.69 -6.90
C ILE A 23 -10.57 30.93 -6.76
N ILE A 24 -11.35 29.89 -6.46
CA ILE A 24 -12.79 30.05 -6.20
C ILE A 24 -12.98 30.98 -5.01
N ARG A 25 -12.17 30.83 -3.95
CA ARG A 25 -12.23 31.72 -2.77
C ARG A 25 -11.86 33.17 -3.10
N CYS A 26 -10.88 33.39 -3.97
CA CYS A 26 -10.56 34.73 -4.47
C CYS A 26 -11.71 35.32 -5.30
N ILE A 27 -12.42 34.52 -6.09
CA ILE A 27 -13.61 34.98 -6.83
C ILE A 27 -14.74 35.34 -5.85
N LEU A 28 -15.02 34.48 -4.88
CA LEU A 28 -16.04 34.73 -3.85
C LEU A 28 -15.74 36.02 -3.07
N SER A 29 -14.47 36.30 -2.78
CA SER A 29 -14.08 37.51 -2.04
C SER A 29 -14.22 38.81 -2.84
N GLN A 30 -14.49 38.73 -4.14
CA GLN A 30 -14.68 39.89 -5.03
C GLN A 30 -16.17 40.20 -5.29
N VAL A 31 -17.12 39.36 -4.85
CA VAL A 31 -18.55 39.54 -5.14
C VAL A 31 -19.13 40.77 -4.45
N CYS A 32 -18.97 40.86 -3.12
CA CYS A 32 -19.39 42.02 -2.34
C CYS A 32 -18.62 42.08 -1.01
N ARG A 33 -18.73 43.19 -0.27
CA ARG A 33 -18.01 43.38 1.01
C ARG A 33 -18.32 42.27 2.04
N ARG A 34 -19.57 41.83 2.12
CA ARG A 34 -19.98 40.76 3.04
C ARG A 34 -19.29 39.44 2.68
N TRP A 35 -19.28 39.09 1.40
CA TRP A 35 -18.63 37.87 0.92
C TRP A 35 -17.11 37.94 1.06
N HIS A 36 -16.52 39.12 0.86
CA HIS A 36 -15.09 39.36 1.11
C HIS A 36 -14.69 38.97 2.54
N VAL A 37 -15.44 39.46 3.53
CA VAL A 37 -15.17 39.18 4.94
C VAL A 37 -15.33 37.69 5.25
N ILE A 38 -16.42 37.07 4.78
CA ILE A 38 -16.71 35.65 5.04
C ILE A 38 -15.68 34.74 4.35
N ALA A 39 -15.35 35.01 3.07
CA ALA A 39 -14.39 34.21 2.29
C ALA A 39 -12.98 34.25 2.86
N ARG A 40 -12.63 35.24 3.69
CA ARG A 40 -11.34 35.34 4.38
C ARG A 40 -11.34 34.70 5.77
N ARG A 41 -12.47 34.20 6.28
CA ARG A 41 -12.50 33.56 7.60
C ARG A 41 -11.61 32.30 7.60
N PRO A 42 -10.79 32.07 8.65
CA PRO A 42 -9.90 30.90 8.76
C PRO A 42 -10.60 29.54 8.58
N SER A 43 -11.83 29.42 9.05
CA SER A 43 -12.69 28.24 8.92
C SER A 43 -12.94 27.84 7.46
N VAL A 44 -13.14 28.81 6.56
CA VAL A 44 -13.30 28.58 5.12
C VAL A 44 -12.03 27.98 4.52
N TRP A 45 -10.86 28.30 5.09
CA TRP A 45 -9.55 27.89 4.58
C TRP A 45 -8.97 26.61 5.17
N ARG A 46 -9.70 25.92 6.05
CA ARG A 46 -9.21 24.68 6.70
C ARG A 46 -8.76 23.58 5.74
N SER A 47 -9.31 23.54 4.53
CA SER A 47 -8.86 22.66 3.45
C SER A 47 -8.35 23.48 2.27
N LEU A 48 -7.29 23.03 1.60
CA LEU A 48 -6.76 23.61 0.38
C LEU A 48 -6.64 22.53 -0.70
N MET A 49 -7.09 22.82 -1.92
CA MET A 49 -6.97 21.93 -3.08
C MET A 49 -6.24 22.62 -4.22
N LEU A 50 -5.16 22.00 -4.68
CA LEU A 50 -4.32 22.42 -5.82
C LEU A 50 -4.53 21.40 -6.96
N ASP A 51 -5.54 21.62 -7.78
CA ASP A 51 -6.02 20.68 -8.80
C ASP A 51 -5.83 21.15 -10.24
N LYS A 52 -5.32 22.37 -10.43
CA LYS A 52 -5.06 22.96 -11.75
C LYS A 52 -3.57 23.21 -11.93
N PRO A 53 -2.83 22.30 -12.58
CA PRO A 53 -1.38 22.45 -12.83
C PRO A 53 -1.02 23.76 -13.52
N THR A 54 -1.86 24.22 -14.46
CA THR A 54 -1.67 25.48 -15.18
C THR A 54 -1.64 26.71 -14.28
N LEU A 55 -2.05 26.57 -13.02
CA LEU A 55 -2.14 27.63 -12.04
C LEU A 55 -1.11 27.49 -10.92
N VAL A 56 -0.12 26.59 -11.05
CA VAL A 56 0.92 26.36 -10.04
C VAL A 56 1.63 27.64 -9.60
N HIS A 57 2.01 28.52 -10.54
CA HIS A 57 2.62 29.81 -10.20
C HIS A 57 1.64 30.79 -9.51
N ALA A 58 0.35 30.72 -9.82
CA ALA A 58 -0.65 31.51 -9.13
C ALA A 58 -0.85 31.01 -7.69
N TYR A 59 -0.89 29.69 -7.49
CA TYR A 59 -0.93 29.08 -6.16
C TYR A 59 0.30 29.44 -5.33
N ALA A 60 1.49 29.31 -5.93
CA ALA A 60 2.75 29.66 -5.25
C ALA A 60 2.76 31.13 -4.78
N ARG A 61 2.39 32.07 -5.66
CA ARG A 61 2.30 33.49 -5.31
C ARG A 61 1.28 33.76 -4.21
N LEU A 62 0.12 33.11 -4.24
CA LEU A 62 -0.89 33.24 -3.20
C LEU A 62 -0.36 32.74 -1.85
N LEU A 63 0.26 31.56 -1.82
CA LEU A 63 0.79 30.96 -0.58
C LEU A 63 1.99 31.71 0.00
N GLN A 64 2.75 32.41 -0.83
CA GLN A 64 3.85 33.29 -0.42
C GLN A 64 3.37 34.67 0.04
N SER A 65 2.16 35.09 -0.36
CA SER A 65 1.67 36.43 -0.03
C SER A 65 1.43 36.58 1.48
N PRO A 66 2.00 37.61 2.13
CA PRO A 66 1.78 37.86 3.55
C PRO A 66 0.33 38.21 3.87
N GLU A 67 -0.42 38.73 2.88
CA GLU A 67 -1.83 39.08 3.03
C GLU A 67 -2.74 37.86 3.33
N TRP A 68 -2.26 36.66 3.00
CA TRP A 68 -2.98 35.40 3.18
C TRP A 68 -2.41 34.53 4.29
N GLN A 69 -1.56 35.09 5.15
CA GLN A 69 -0.89 34.35 6.21
C GLN A 69 -1.88 33.68 7.17
N ASP A 70 -2.88 34.41 7.67
CA ASP A 70 -3.88 33.85 8.59
C ASP A 70 -4.65 32.68 7.96
N GLN A 71 -5.01 32.80 6.69
CA GLN A 71 -5.71 31.76 5.95
C GLN A 71 -4.81 30.55 5.71
N ARG A 72 -3.53 30.78 5.36
CA ARG A 72 -2.53 29.72 5.20
C ARG A 72 -2.32 28.95 6.51
N ASP A 73 -2.18 29.69 7.61
CA ASP A 73 -1.96 29.12 8.94
C ASP A 73 -3.19 28.37 9.46
N ALA A 74 -4.37 28.63 8.90
CA ALA A 74 -5.61 27.90 9.16
C ALA A 74 -5.74 26.57 8.41
N ILE A 75 -4.94 26.33 7.38
CA ILE A 75 -5.01 25.08 6.60
C ILE A 75 -4.63 23.90 7.48
N ARG A 76 -5.43 22.84 7.42
CA ARG A 76 -5.26 21.57 8.14
C ARG A 76 -5.22 20.37 7.19
N ARG A 77 -5.86 20.47 6.02
CA ARG A 77 -5.86 19.45 4.96
C ARG A 77 -5.40 20.07 3.65
N LEU A 78 -4.48 19.40 2.98
CA LEU A 78 -3.97 19.78 1.66
C LEU A 78 -4.25 18.65 0.66
N SER A 79 -4.88 18.98 -0.46
CA SER A 79 -5.03 18.05 -1.59
C SER A 79 -4.29 18.59 -2.82
N ILE A 80 -3.50 17.76 -3.47
CA ILE A 80 -2.79 18.11 -4.71
C ILE A 80 -3.15 17.08 -5.76
N ARG A 81 -3.65 17.54 -6.91
CA ARG A 81 -4.11 16.66 -7.98
C ARG A 81 -3.49 17.10 -9.29
N LYS A 82 -2.92 16.13 -9.99
CA LYS A 82 -2.44 16.29 -11.35
C LYS A 82 -3.43 15.61 -12.30
N PRO A 83 -3.68 16.15 -13.51
CA PRO A 83 -4.29 15.36 -14.56
C PRO A 83 -3.40 14.17 -14.87
N TYR A 84 -4.00 13.07 -15.29
CA TYR A 84 -3.24 11.92 -15.73
C TYR A 84 -2.38 12.26 -16.96
N GLU A 85 -1.08 12.00 -16.86
CA GLU A 85 -0.15 12.16 -17.98
C GLU A 85 0.09 10.81 -18.68
N THR A 86 -0.17 10.75 -19.99
CA THR A 86 0.01 9.51 -20.79
C THR A 86 1.29 9.48 -21.61
N ARG A 87 1.94 10.63 -21.84
CA ARG A 87 3.02 10.75 -22.86
C ARG A 87 4.27 11.48 -22.38
N ARG A 88 4.12 12.47 -21.51
CA ARG A 88 5.24 13.26 -20.99
C ARG A 88 4.98 13.57 -19.55
N HIS A 89 5.92 13.16 -18.71
CA HIS A 89 5.93 13.52 -17.30
C HIS A 89 6.44 14.94 -17.12
N VAL A 90 5.64 15.81 -16.51
CA VAL A 90 6.07 17.16 -16.14
C VAL A 90 6.04 17.30 -14.63
N HIS A 91 7.19 17.53 -14.01
CA HIS A 91 7.22 17.82 -12.59
C HIS A 91 6.58 19.18 -12.31
N LEU A 92 5.71 19.22 -11.31
CA LEU A 92 5.22 20.46 -10.74
C LEU A 92 6.30 21.02 -9.80
N GLU A 93 7.30 21.67 -10.39
CA GLU A 93 8.36 22.35 -9.64
C GLU A 93 7.76 23.36 -8.66
N HIS A 94 8.29 23.39 -7.44
CA HIS A 94 7.90 24.35 -6.40
C HIS A 94 6.40 24.37 -6.05
N LEU A 95 5.71 23.23 -6.13
CA LEU A 95 4.31 23.04 -5.70
C LEU A 95 3.96 23.75 -4.40
N LEU A 96 4.83 23.61 -3.41
CA LEU A 96 4.75 24.30 -2.13
C LEU A 96 6.01 25.14 -1.92
N PRO A 97 5.95 26.46 -2.16
CA PRO A 97 7.11 27.32 -1.99
C PRO A 97 7.34 27.75 -0.52
N VAL A 98 6.47 27.32 0.40
CA VAL A 98 6.49 27.70 1.81
C VAL A 98 6.20 26.49 2.70
N VAL A 99 6.82 26.47 3.88
CA VAL A 99 6.53 25.49 4.92
C VAL A 99 5.12 25.74 5.46
N MET A 100 4.32 24.68 5.59
CA MET A 100 2.95 24.74 6.10
C MET A 100 2.82 23.90 7.38
N PRO A 101 3.23 24.43 8.54
CA PRO A 101 3.42 23.64 9.75
C PRO A 101 2.13 23.13 10.37
N ASN A 102 0.97 23.68 9.99
CA ASN A 102 -0.31 23.28 10.56
C ASN A 102 -1.08 22.26 9.71
N VAL A 103 -0.54 21.86 8.55
CA VAL A 103 -1.14 20.81 7.74
C VAL A 103 -0.95 19.47 8.43
N LEU A 104 -2.06 18.77 8.67
CA LEU A 104 -2.10 17.49 9.36
C LEU A 104 -2.47 16.33 8.41
N HIS A 105 -3.15 16.63 7.29
CA HIS A 105 -3.59 15.64 6.31
C HIS A 105 -3.15 16.08 4.92
N VAL A 106 -2.56 15.16 4.17
CA VAL A 106 -2.18 15.37 2.77
C VAL A 106 -2.76 14.26 1.90
N ASP A 107 -3.45 14.67 0.84
CA ASP A 107 -4.09 13.78 -0.13
C ASP A 107 -3.55 14.11 -1.54
N THR A 108 -2.79 13.21 -2.17
CA THR A 108 -2.24 13.40 -3.52
C THR A 108 -2.87 12.45 -4.54
N LEU A 109 -2.98 12.90 -5.79
CA LEU A 109 -3.48 12.10 -6.91
C LEU A 109 -2.65 12.35 -8.16
N HIS A 110 -2.15 11.29 -8.78
CA HIS A 110 -1.31 11.33 -10.00
C HIS A 110 -0.01 12.13 -9.84
N LEU A 111 0.57 12.15 -8.64
CA LEU A 111 1.91 12.70 -8.43
C LEU A 111 2.94 11.57 -8.53
N CYS A 112 4.14 11.88 -9.00
CA CYS A 112 5.27 10.96 -8.89
C CYS A 112 5.90 11.02 -7.49
N LEU A 113 6.76 10.05 -7.16
CA LEU A 113 7.42 9.98 -5.86
C LEU A 113 8.24 11.23 -5.51
N GLU A 114 8.94 11.81 -6.49
CA GLU A 114 9.76 13.01 -6.26
C GLU A 114 8.90 14.23 -5.90
N GLU A 115 7.74 14.39 -6.53
CA GLU A 115 6.80 15.46 -6.20
C GLU A 115 6.21 15.25 -4.81
N ILE A 116 5.83 14.02 -4.46
CA ILE A 116 5.34 13.67 -3.12
C ILE A 116 6.40 14.00 -2.07
N MET A 117 7.65 13.59 -2.28
CA MET A 117 8.75 13.92 -1.37
C MET A 117 8.97 15.43 -1.23
N SER A 118 8.93 16.17 -2.34
CA SER A 118 9.06 17.63 -2.35
C SER A 118 7.96 18.30 -1.52
N VAL A 119 6.72 17.83 -1.67
CA VAL A 119 5.57 18.28 -0.88
C VAL A 119 5.76 17.98 0.60
N LEU A 120 6.06 16.72 0.95
CA LEU A 120 6.17 16.29 2.35
C LEU A 120 7.28 17.01 3.13
N LYS A 121 8.38 17.38 2.47
CA LYS A 121 9.44 18.22 3.07
C LYS A 121 8.93 19.56 3.61
N GLN A 122 7.85 20.09 3.05
CA GLN A 122 7.25 21.36 3.48
C GLN A 122 6.20 21.19 4.58
N LEU A 123 5.88 19.95 4.99
CA LEU A 123 4.77 19.63 5.88
C LEU A 123 5.23 18.87 7.15
N PRO A 124 5.92 19.52 8.08
CA PRO A 124 6.63 18.85 9.19
C PRO A 124 5.74 18.19 10.26
N ARG A 125 4.42 18.42 10.24
CA ARG A 125 3.47 17.92 11.24
C ARG A 125 2.37 17.02 10.69
N VAL A 126 2.55 16.50 9.47
CA VAL A 126 1.58 15.61 8.85
C VAL A 126 1.38 14.36 9.71
N ARG A 127 0.11 13.98 9.85
CA ARG A 127 -0.35 12.79 10.59
C ARG A 127 -0.96 11.76 9.66
N ALA A 128 -1.57 12.19 8.55
CA ALA A 128 -2.17 11.32 7.55
C ALA A 128 -1.64 11.67 6.15
N ILE A 129 -1.07 10.69 5.47
CA ILE A 129 -0.56 10.78 4.10
C ILE A 129 -1.36 9.78 3.27
N HIS A 130 -2.11 10.27 2.29
CA HIS A 130 -2.76 9.42 1.30
C HIS A 130 -2.31 9.82 -0.10
N CYS A 131 -1.67 8.92 -0.81
CA CYS A 131 -1.17 9.15 -2.15
C CYS A 131 -1.75 8.11 -3.09
N GLN A 132 -2.60 8.56 -4.02
CA GLN A 132 -3.33 7.69 -4.93
C GLN A 132 -2.81 7.80 -6.35
N ALA A 133 -2.83 6.67 -7.06
CA ALA A 133 -2.39 6.54 -8.45
C ALA A 133 -1.01 7.18 -8.67
N ILE A 134 -0.05 6.87 -7.78
CA ILE A 134 1.32 7.37 -7.84
C ILE A 134 1.93 6.98 -9.19
N GLU A 135 2.46 7.97 -9.90
CA GLU A 135 2.95 7.78 -11.26
C GLU A 135 4.41 7.28 -11.29
N PRO A 136 4.75 6.36 -12.22
CA PRO A 136 6.06 5.71 -12.31
C PRO A 136 7.14 6.44 -13.08
N TRP A 137 6.82 7.61 -13.62
CA TRP A 137 7.67 8.26 -14.61
C TRP A 137 9.10 8.53 -14.16
N CYS A 138 9.31 8.76 -12.85
CA CYS A 138 10.63 9.05 -12.27
C CYS A 138 11.37 7.80 -11.83
N ALA A 139 11.21 6.68 -12.55
CA ALA A 139 11.68 5.31 -12.27
C ALA A 139 13.17 5.15 -11.90
N SER A 140 13.98 6.21 -11.99
CA SER A 140 15.37 6.20 -11.53
C SER A 140 15.52 6.27 -10.01
N ARG A 141 14.46 6.54 -9.25
CA ARG A 141 14.52 6.56 -7.78
C ARG A 141 13.78 5.38 -7.15
N PRO A 142 14.47 4.59 -6.31
CA PRO A 142 13.81 3.54 -5.55
C PRO A 142 12.81 4.15 -4.56
N PHE A 143 11.77 3.39 -4.23
CA PHE A 143 10.81 3.79 -3.21
C PHE A 143 11.46 3.73 -1.82
N ASP A 144 11.89 4.87 -1.28
CA ASP A 144 12.41 4.97 0.09
C ASP A 144 11.28 5.38 1.04
N ILE A 145 10.72 4.40 1.74
CA ILE A 145 9.65 4.66 2.70
C ILE A 145 10.12 5.53 3.87
N HIS A 146 11.41 5.49 4.25
CA HIS A 146 11.93 6.31 5.34
C HIS A 146 11.99 7.78 4.95
N ALA A 147 12.35 8.06 3.70
CA ALA A 147 12.34 9.42 3.20
C ALA A 147 10.92 9.99 3.08
N LEU A 148 9.92 9.13 2.84
CA LEU A 148 8.52 9.53 2.73
C LEU A 148 7.81 9.60 4.07
N VAL A 149 8.21 8.79 5.03
CA VAL A 149 7.58 8.70 6.34
C VAL A 149 8.54 9.25 7.40
N GLN A 150 8.76 10.56 7.33
CA GLN A 150 9.47 11.31 8.35
C GLN A 150 8.47 11.96 9.32
N GLY A 151 8.78 11.93 10.61
CA GLY A 151 8.05 12.69 11.63
C GLY A 151 6.85 11.97 12.25
N ASN A 152 5.74 12.69 12.42
CA ASN A 152 4.60 12.31 13.27
C ASN A 152 3.45 11.60 12.54
N SER A 153 3.74 11.00 11.38
CA SER A 153 2.75 10.28 10.58
C SER A 153 2.20 9.08 11.34
N ARG A 154 0.87 8.98 11.38
CA ARG A 154 0.11 7.89 12.01
C ARG A 154 -0.59 7.00 11.00
N GLN A 155 -1.00 7.59 9.89
CA GLN A 155 -1.70 6.90 8.80
C GLN A 155 -0.99 7.21 7.50
N VAL A 156 -0.57 6.16 6.80
CA VAL A 156 0.21 6.27 5.58
C VAL A 156 -0.38 5.31 4.55
N GLU A 157 -0.78 5.85 3.41
CA GLU A 157 -1.31 5.11 2.27
C GLU A 157 -0.60 5.55 0.99
N PHE A 158 0.04 4.61 0.32
CA PHE A 158 0.64 4.77 -0.99
C PHE A 158 0.04 3.74 -1.93
N GLN A 159 -0.73 4.21 -2.91
CA GLN A 159 -1.33 3.38 -3.94
C GLN A 159 -0.69 3.72 -5.29
N PHE A 160 0.11 2.80 -5.80
CA PHE A 160 0.75 2.93 -7.10
C PHE A 160 -0.24 2.62 -8.22
N ARG A 161 -0.09 3.34 -9.33
CA ARG A 161 -0.87 3.10 -10.53
C ARG A 161 -0.36 1.85 -11.26
N ASP A 162 -1.29 1.08 -11.83
CA ASP A 162 -1.15 -0.05 -12.77
C ASP A 162 0.27 -0.48 -13.10
N MET A 163 0.68 -1.68 -12.62
CA MET A 163 1.79 -2.55 -13.09
C MET A 163 3.10 -1.89 -13.53
N ALA A 164 3.32 -0.62 -13.20
CA ALA A 164 4.41 0.13 -13.72
C ALA A 164 5.67 -0.31 -12.97
N GLY A 165 6.67 -0.73 -13.74
CA GLY A 165 7.89 -1.37 -13.26
C GLY A 165 8.70 -0.45 -12.36
N PHE A 166 8.31 -0.37 -11.09
CA PHE A 166 9.10 0.29 -10.08
C PHE A 166 10.25 -0.60 -9.64
N THR A 167 11.39 0.07 -9.54
CA THR A 167 12.61 -0.31 -8.88
C THR A 167 12.37 -0.39 -7.37
N THR A 168 12.83 -1.51 -6.81
CA THR A 168 13.11 -1.89 -5.42
C THR A 168 12.82 -0.83 -4.34
N ILE A 169 12.17 -1.22 -3.22
CA ILE A 169 12.25 -0.43 -1.97
C ILE A 169 13.73 -0.24 -1.62
N ALA A 170 14.21 0.99 -1.53
CA ALA A 170 15.58 1.23 -1.08
C ALA A 170 15.61 1.45 0.41
N THR A 171 16.56 0.78 1.05
CA THR A 171 17.03 1.10 2.40
C THR A 171 18.32 1.89 2.28
N THR A 172 18.20 3.20 2.09
CA THR A 172 19.34 4.11 1.88
C THR A 172 20.04 4.54 3.17
N ALA A 173 19.48 4.23 4.35
CA ALA A 173 20.13 4.47 5.63
C ALA A 173 19.70 3.43 6.67
N PRO A 174 20.55 3.08 7.65
CA PRO A 174 20.12 2.30 8.80
C PRO A 174 18.95 3.02 9.48
N PHE A 175 17.88 2.27 9.75
CA PHE A 175 16.68 2.77 10.42
C PHE A 175 17.09 3.41 11.75
N GLN A 176 17.21 4.74 11.79
CA GLN A 176 17.43 5.43 13.06
C GLN A 176 16.17 5.18 13.89
N GLN A 177 16.35 4.64 15.11
CA GLN A 177 15.30 4.26 16.06
C GLN A 177 14.47 5.45 16.58
N GLN A 178 14.12 6.40 15.73
CA GLN A 178 13.07 7.36 16.05
C GLN A 178 11.76 6.57 16.10
N GLN A 179 11.14 6.55 17.28
CA GLN A 179 9.86 5.90 17.52
C GLN A 179 8.84 6.41 16.50
N GLN A 180 8.49 5.56 15.54
CA GLN A 180 7.45 5.89 14.58
C GLN A 180 6.10 5.53 15.18
N HIS A 181 5.17 6.49 15.13
CA HIS A 181 3.81 6.33 15.65
C HIS A 181 2.83 5.88 14.55
N ILE A 182 3.30 5.12 13.56
CA ILE A 182 2.46 4.62 12.48
C ILE A 182 1.55 3.54 13.04
N HIS A 183 0.25 3.77 12.94
CA HIS A 183 -0.80 2.81 13.30
C HIS A 183 -1.38 2.11 12.08
N THR A 184 -1.36 2.78 10.93
CA THR A 184 -1.89 2.28 9.65
C THR A 184 -0.87 2.52 8.56
N LEU A 185 -0.44 1.43 7.93
CA LEU A 185 0.41 1.45 6.76
C LEU A 185 -0.26 0.67 5.63
N ARG A 186 -0.47 1.33 4.50
CA ARG A 186 -1.03 0.73 3.30
C ARG A 186 -0.12 1.04 2.13
N VAL A 187 0.50 0.02 1.56
CA VAL A 187 1.31 0.15 0.35
C VAL A 187 0.69 -0.80 -0.67
N ILE A 188 0.09 -0.26 -1.72
CA ILE A 188 -0.76 -1.02 -2.66
C ILE A 188 -0.16 -0.93 -4.05
N ASN A 189 -0.12 -2.06 -4.77
CA ASN A 189 0.44 -2.21 -6.11
C ASN A 189 1.95 -1.91 -6.21
N LEU A 190 2.71 -2.16 -5.15
CA LEU A 190 4.17 -2.01 -5.20
C LEU A 190 4.78 -3.26 -5.84
N ARG A 191 5.20 -3.17 -7.10
CA ARG A 191 5.99 -4.22 -7.74
C ARG A 191 7.46 -4.05 -7.38
N SER A 192 8.12 -5.15 -7.04
CA SER A 192 9.55 -5.18 -6.76
C SER A 192 10.27 -5.97 -7.85
N GLU A 193 11.34 -5.42 -8.42
CA GLU A 193 12.23 -6.15 -9.33
C GLU A 193 12.82 -7.40 -8.67
N ASP A 194 12.99 -7.38 -7.35
CA ASP A 194 13.47 -8.52 -6.57
C ASP A 194 12.63 -9.78 -6.79
N TYR A 195 11.33 -9.66 -7.08
CA TYR A 195 10.53 -10.84 -7.39
C TYR A 195 11.06 -11.56 -8.63
N ASN A 196 11.39 -10.82 -9.69
CA ASN A 196 11.93 -11.41 -10.90
C ASN A 196 13.31 -12.04 -10.64
N GLN A 197 14.12 -11.43 -9.77
CA GLN A 197 15.44 -11.98 -9.39
C GLN A 197 15.28 -13.28 -8.61
N VAL A 198 14.36 -13.31 -7.64
CA VAL A 198 14.07 -14.49 -6.84
C VAL A 198 13.47 -15.61 -7.70
N ASP A 199 12.51 -15.29 -8.56
CA ASP A 199 11.89 -16.24 -9.50
C ASP A 199 12.92 -16.81 -10.49
N THR A 200 13.81 -15.97 -11.03
CA THR A 200 14.90 -16.41 -11.92
C THR A 200 15.84 -17.35 -11.17
N LEU A 201 16.26 -16.99 -9.96
CA LEU A 201 17.15 -17.80 -9.14
C LEU A 201 16.55 -19.18 -8.82
N LEU A 202 15.26 -19.22 -8.45
CA LEU A 202 14.59 -20.49 -8.16
C LEU A 202 14.41 -21.38 -9.40
N LYS A 203 14.20 -20.78 -10.58
CA LYS A 203 14.17 -21.53 -11.84
C LYS A 203 15.54 -22.13 -12.18
N GLU A 204 16.61 -21.38 -11.97
CA GLU A 204 17.98 -21.87 -12.13
C GLU A 204 18.26 -23.05 -11.18
N PHE A 205 17.82 -22.95 -9.93
CA PHE A 205 17.94 -24.03 -8.95
C PHE A 205 17.14 -25.27 -9.35
N THR A 206 15.90 -25.09 -9.82
CA THR A 206 15.05 -26.21 -10.25
C THR A 206 15.68 -26.93 -11.45
N THR A 207 16.21 -26.18 -12.42
CA THR A 207 16.87 -26.76 -13.60
C THR A 207 18.11 -27.56 -13.21
N LYS A 208 18.92 -27.07 -12.26
CA LYS A 208 20.10 -27.79 -11.76
C LYS A 208 19.72 -29.06 -10.99
N GLU A 209 18.70 -29.01 -10.14
CA GLU A 209 18.20 -30.21 -9.44
C GLU A 209 17.73 -31.29 -10.42
N GLU A 210 17.14 -30.91 -11.56
CA GLU A 210 16.72 -31.85 -12.61
C GLU A 210 17.90 -32.40 -13.44
N GLU A 211 19.01 -31.66 -13.55
CA GLU A 211 20.21 -32.06 -14.30
C GLU A 211 21.18 -32.93 -13.46
N GLU A 212 21.17 -32.80 -12.12
CA GLU A 212 22.12 -33.43 -11.20
C GLU A 212 21.66 -34.82 -10.65
N ASP A 213 20.54 -35.38 -11.13
CA ASP A 213 19.96 -36.67 -10.68
C ASP A 213 20.86 -37.91 -10.96
N ASP A 214 22.05 -37.73 -11.56
CA ASP A 214 22.99 -38.78 -11.96
C ASP A 214 24.34 -38.81 -11.17
N GLY A 215 24.57 -38.00 -10.13
CA GLY A 215 25.82 -38.10 -9.34
C GLY A 215 25.92 -37.28 -8.03
N ASP A 216 26.66 -37.82 -7.05
CA ASP A 216 26.98 -37.21 -5.73
C ASP A 216 27.77 -35.87 -5.85
N ASP A 217 27.09 -34.76 -6.17
CA ASP A 217 27.69 -33.42 -6.23
C ASP A 217 27.25 -32.53 -5.04
N ASP A 218 27.82 -32.82 -3.86
CA ASP A 218 27.61 -32.06 -2.61
C ASP A 218 28.03 -30.56 -2.71
N ASP A 219 28.92 -30.23 -3.65
CA ASP A 219 29.43 -28.86 -3.87
C ASP A 219 28.38 -27.95 -4.56
N GLY A 220 27.56 -28.50 -5.45
CA GLY A 220 26.50 -27.78 -6.15
C GLY A 220 25.39 -27.29 -5.21
N THR A 221 24.95 -28.17 -4.31
CA THR A 221 23.91 -27.88 -3.30
C THR A 221 24.38 -26.78 -2.33
N ASN A 222 25.64 -26.81 -1.89
CA ASN A 222 26.19 -25.80 -0.98
C ASN A 222 26.24 -24.41 -1.65
N MET A 223 26.64 -24.33 -2.92
CA MET A 223 26.63 -23.07 -3.66
C MET A 223 25.22 -22.48 -3.80
N MET A 224 24.21 -23.31 -4.12
CA MET A 224 22.81 -22.89 -4.21
C MET A 224 22.31 -22.35 -2.87
N GLN A 225 22.64 -23.04 -1.77
CA GLN A 225 22.28 -22.61 -0.43
C GLN A 225 22.90 -21.25 -0.04
N GLN A 226 24.16 -21.00 -0.41
CA GLN A 226 24.82 -19.71 -0.18
C GLN A 226 24.19 -18.58 -0.98
N GLN A 227 23.87 -18.82 -2.27
CA GLN A 227 23.19 -17.84 -3.11
C GLN A 227 21.79 -17.51 -2.58
N TRP A 228 21.04 -18.52 -2.15
CA TRP A 228 19.74 -18.33 -1.52
C TRP A 228 19.83 -17.51 -0.24
N LEU A 229 20.80 -17.84 0.63
CA LEU A 229 21.01 -17.11 1.88
C LEU A 229 21.38 -15.64 1.63
N ALA A 230 22.22 -15.37 0.64
CA ALA A 230 22.57 -14.00 0.24
C ALA A 230 21.32 -13.21 -0.23
N MET A 231 20.48 -13.83 -1.05
CA MET A 231 19.20 -13.24 -1.50
C MET A 231 18.26 -12.98 -0.32
N GLN A 232 18.10 -13.94 0.60
CA GLN A 232 17.28 -13.76 1.80
C GLN A 232 17.78 -12.60 2.66
N ASN A 233 19.09 -12.48 2.89
CA ASN A 233 19.66 -11.40 3.69
C ASN A 233 19.41 -10.03 3.07
N LEU A 234 19.53 -9.91 1.74
CA LEU A 234 19.22 -8.69 1.01
C LEU A 234 17.75 -8.29 1.17
N LEU A 235 16.83 -9.25 1.04
CA LEU A 235 15.40 -9.00 1.25
C LEU A 235 15.09 -8.63 2.70
N VAL A 236 15.66 -9.33 3.68
CA VAL A 236 15.50 -8.98 5.10
C VAL A 236 15.93 -7.55 5.34
N GLN A 237 17.14 -7.15 4.91
CA GLN A 237 17.63 -5.79 5.09
C GLN A 237 16.66 -4.75 4.55
N LYS A 238 16.03 -5.04 3.40
CA LYS A 238 15.06 -4.17 2.73
C LYS A 238 13.73 -4.05 3.47
N TYR A 239 13.24 -5.10 4.13
CA TYR A 239 11.92 -5.12 4.79
C TYR A 239 11.98 -5.01 6.31
N GLN A 240 13.15 -5.15 6.94
CA GLN A 240 13.32 -5.19 8.39
C GLN A 240 12.77 -3.96 9.12
N TRP A 241 12.66 -2.82 8.44
CA TRP A 241 12.05 -1.63 9.02
C TRP A 241 10.58 -1.81 9.44
N ILE A 242 9.84 -2.75 8.83
CA ILE A 242 8.47 -3.07 9.21
C ILE A 242 8.43 -3.53 10.67
N ALA A 243 9.41 -4.35 11.10
CA ALA A 243 9.51 -4.84 12.47
C ALA A 243 9.69 -3.73 13.50
N HIS A 244 10.17 -2.54 13.09
CA HIS A 244 10.32 -1.39 13.97
C HIS A 244 9.03 -0.57 14.13
N LEU A 245 7.94 -0.92 13.44
CA LEU A 245 6.64 -0.26 13.56
C LEU A 245 5.82 -0.83 14.73
N SER A 246 6.32 -0.62 15.95
CA SER A 246 5.77 -1.17 17.20
C SER A 246 4.38 -0.66 17.61
N ASN A 247 3.72 0.18 16.80
CA ASN A 247 2.35 0.64 17.04
C ASN A 247 1.40 0.25 15.89
N LEU A 248 1.89 -0.54 14.94
CA LEU A 248 1.17 -0.86 13.71
C LEU A 248 0.03 -1.83 14.03
N THR A 249 -1.20 -1.41 13.74
CA THR A 249 -2.41 -2.20 13.93
C THR A 249 -3.07 -2.59 12.62
N HIS A 250 -2.75 -1.89 11.54
CA HIS A 250 -3.28 -2.13 10.21
C HIS A 250 -2.15 -2.12 9.20
N LEU A 251 -1.92 -3.25 8.55
CA LEU A 251 -0.94 -3.40 7.47
C LEU A 251 -1.65 -3.89 6.21
N THR A 252 -1.61 -3.09 5.15
CA THR A 252 -1.86 -3.56 3.78
C THR A 252 -0.56 -3.52 3.01
N PHE A 253 -0.14 -4.65 2.47
CA PHE A 253 1.07 -4.75 1.65
C PHE A 253 0.76 -5.50 0.35
N GLY A 254 0.40 -4.70 -0.66
CA GLY A 254 -0.06 -5.13 -1.97
C GLY A 254 1.06 -5.38 -2.98
N SER A 255 0.91 -6.43 -3.79
CA SER A 255 1.80 -6.89 -4.87
C SER A 255 3.27 -7.14 -4.50
N CYS A 256 3.56 -7.48 -3.24
CA CYS A 256 4.89 -7.87 -2.79
C CYS A 256 5.05 -9.40 -2.82
N TYR A 257 5.74 -9.92 -3.83
CA TYR A 257 5.90 -11.36 -4.05
C TYR A 257 7.15 -11.97 -3.39
N THR A 258 7.89 -11.20 -2.58
CA THR A 258 9.22 -11.58 -2.05
C THR A 258 9.20 -11.98 -0.58
N TRP A 259 8.12 -12.64 -0.14
CA TRP A 259 7.96 -13.09 1.25
C TRP A 259 8.75 -14.38 1.53
N THR A 260 10.08 -14.29 1.63
CA THR A 260 10.90 -15.45 2.01
C THR A 260 10.74 -15.81 3.49
N HIS A 261 11.20 -17.00 3.88
CA HIS A 261 11.21 -17.46 5.28
C HIS A 261 11.73 -16.38 6.24
N ASN A 262 12.90 -15.81 5.96
CA ASN A 262 13.48 -14.81 6.86
C ASN A 262 12.73 -13.47 6.84
N VAL A 263 12.12 -13.08 5.71
CA VAL A 263 11.31 -11.84 5.67
C VAL A 263 10.07 -11.98 6.55
N TRP A 264 9.38 -13.12 6.50
CA TRP A 264 8.27 -13.41 7.42
C TRP A 264 8.71 -13.29 8.87
N LEU A 265 9.74 -14.03 9.27
CA LEU A 265 10.16 -14.09 10.68
C LEU A 265 10.80 -12.81 11.19
N GLN A 266 11.57 -12.10 10.37
CA GLN A 266 12.35 -10.94 10.84
C GLN A 266 11.66 -9.59 10.59
N ALA A 267 10.79 -9.48 9.57
CA ALA A 267 10.09 -8.24 9.27
C ALA A 267 8.63 -8.24 9.78
N LEU A 268 7.90 -9.35 9.61
CA LEU A 268 6.46 -9.39 9.90
C LEU A 268 6.13 -9.94 11.29
N LEU A 269 6.71 -11.08 11.69
CA LEU A 269 6.44 -11.72 12.97
C LEU A 269 6.52 -10.75 14.18
N PRO A 270 7.49 -9.82 14.26
CA PRO A 270 7.60 -8.91 15.40
C PRO A 270 6.39 -7.98 15.60
N ILE A 271 5.62 -7.69 14.54
CA ILE A 271 4.44 -6.82 14.61
C ILE A 271 3.12 -7.59 14.67
N CYS A 272 3.11 -8.90 14.38
CA CYS A 272 1.89 -9.72 14.35
C CYS A 272 1.02 -9.63 15.61
N PRO A 273 1.57 -9.67 16.86
CA PRO A 273 0.75 -9.72 18.07
C PRO A 273 -0.20 -8.53 18.31
N GLN A 274 0.00 -7.42 17.61
CA GLN A 274 -0.80 -6.19 17.75
C GLN A 274 -1.62 -5.86 16.50
N LEU A 275 -1.45 -6.64 15.42
CA LEU A 275 -2.19 -6.42 14.19
C LEU A 275 -3.66 -6.78 14.39
N ARG A 276 -4.53 -5.85 14.00
CA ARG A 276 -5.97 -6.04 13.90
C ARG A 276 -6.43 -6.21 12.47
N HIS A 277 -5.67 -5.69 11.52
CA HIS A 277 -5.93 -5.85 10.10
C HIS A 277 -4.64 -6.18 9.35
N LEU A 278 -4.68 -7.26 8.59
CA LEU A 278 -3.59 -7.69 7.73
C LEU A 278 -4.13 -7.97 6.33
N GLU A 279 -3.64 -7.25 5.34
CA GLU A 279 -3.92 -7.49 3.93
C GLU A 279 -2.61 -7.74 3.18
N LEU A 280 -2.45 -8.95 2.65
CA LEU A 280 -1.26 -9.38 1.93
C LEU A 280 -1.63 -9.87 0.53
N HIS A 281 -0.76 -9.58 -0.42
CA HIS A 281 -1.00 -9.88 -1.83
C HIS A 281 0.16 -10.69 -2.42
N GLY A 282 -0.14 -11.57 -3.38
CA GLY A 282 0.85 -12.12 -4.29
C GLY A 282 1.74 -13.20 -3.68
N TRP A 283 1.18 -14.08 -2.86
CA TRP A 283 1.93 -15.25 -2.40
C TRP A 283 1.75 -16.41 -3.38
N ARG A 284 2.81 -16.82 -4.06
CA ARG A 284 2.80 -17.92 -5.06
C ARG A 284 3.82 -19.02 -4.74
N ARG A 285 4.09 -19.29 -3.46
CA ARG A 285 5.26 -20.08 -3.03
C ARG A 285 6.55 -19.65 -3.73
N ILE A 286 6.69 -18.35 -4.01
CA ILE A 286 7.86 -17.82 -4.70
C ILE A 286 8.07 -18.43 -6.12
N GLY A 287 7.02 -18.93 -6.77
CA GLY A 287 7.11 -19.58 -8.09
C GLY A 287 7.51 -21.07 -8.03
N ILE A 288 7.53 -21.67 -6.84
CA ILE A 288 7.93 -23.07 -6.62
C ILE A 288 6.76 -24.01 -6.99
N PRO A 289 6.95 -24.98 -7.89
CA PRO A 289 5.96 -26.00 -8.19
C PRO A 289 5.62 -26.84 -6.96
N THR A 290 4.35 -27.25 -6.84
CA THR A 290 3.89 -28.11 -5.73
C THR A 290 4.55 -29.49 -5.69
N SER A 291 5.12 -29.94 -6.82
CA SER A 291 5.76 -31.24 -6.98
C SER A 291 7.26 -31.24 -6.66
N SER A 292 7.87 -30.08 -6.36
CA SER A 292 9.30 -30.01 -6.08
C SER A 292 9.63 -30.64 -4.72
N THR A 293 10.36 -31.76 -4.72
CA THR A 293 10.78 -32.48 -3.50
C THR A 293 12.23 -32.24 -3.08
N GLY A 294 12.97 -31.37 -3.78
CA GLY A 294 14.37 -31.02 -3.52
C GLY A 294 14.57 -29.79 -2.60
N PHE A 295 15.74 -29.16 -2.73
CA PHE A 295 16.09 -27.95 -1.98
C PHE A 295 15.12 -26.81 -2.32
N VAL A 296 14.72 -26.64 -3.59
CA VAL A 296 13.67 -25.68 -3.98
C VAL A 296 12.34 -25.97 -3.24
N GLY A 297 11.95 -27.24 -3.12
CA GLY A 297 10.79 -27.65 -2.32
C GLY A 297 10.90 -27.24 -0.85
N SER A 298 12.07 -27.43 -0.24
CA SER A 298 12.32 -27.01 1.15
C SER A 298 12.21 -25.49 1.34
N ILE A 299 12.65 -24.68 0.38
CA ILE A 299 12.51 -23.21 0.44
C ILE A 299 11.03 -22.81 0.55
N GLY A 300 10.19 -23.44 -0.29
CA GLY A 300 8.75 -23.17 -0.30
C GLY A 300 8.10 -23.58 1.01
N ASN A 301 8.45 -24.75 1.53
CA ASN A 301 7.96 -25.27 2.80
C ASN A 301 8.40 -24.39 3.99
N ASP A 302 9.66 -23.99 4.04
CA ASP A 302 10.18 -23.11 5.09
C ASP A 302 9.43 -21.78 5.11
N ALA A 303 9.22 -21.17 3.94
CA ALA A 303 8.51 -19.90 3.86
C ALA A 303 7.02 -20.04 4.27
N GLN A 304 6.37 -21.16 3.93
CA GLN A 304 5.03 -21.48 4.44
C GLN A 304 5.03 -21.65 5.96
N GLN A 305 5.97 -22.40 6.53
CA GLN A 305 6.06 -22.56 8.00
C GLN A 305 6.29 -21.23 8.71
N ALA A 306 7.08 -20.32 8.13
CA ALA A 306 7.27 -18.98 8.67
C ALA A 306 5.99 -18.13 8.63
N MET A 307 5.24 -18.22 7.52
CA MET A 307 3.94 -17.57 7.38
C MET A 307 2.93 -18.08 8.41
N LEU A 308 2.85 -19.40 8.62
CA LEU A 308 1.98 -19.99 9.64
C LEU A 308 2.28 -19.42 11.03
N LYS A 309 3.56 -19.37 11.42
CA LYS A 309 3.98 -18.75 12.69
C LYS A 309 3.54 -17.28 12.79
N CYS A 310 3.57 -16.53 11.70
CA CYS A 310 3.09 -15.15 11.68
C CYS A 310 1.57 -15.05 11.90
N PHE A 311 0.79 -15.93 11.29
CA PHE A 311 -0.67 -15.96 11.48
C PHE A 311 -1.06 -16.44 12.87
N GLU A 312 -0.39 -17.47 13.40
CA GLU A 312 -0.57 -17.93 14.78
C GLU A 312 -0.24 -16.85 15.82
N ALA A 313 0.78 -16.02 15.56
CA ALA A 313 1.14 -14.91 16.44
C ALA A 313 0.10 -13.77 16.42
N ALA A 314 -0.67 -13.62 15.34
CA ALA A 314 -1.67 -12.57 15.14
C ALA A 314 -3.04 -12.94 15.76
N HIS A 315 -3.06 -13.28 17.04
CA HIS A 315 -4.24 -13.75 17.77
C HIS A 315 -5.39 -12.74 17.92
N ASP A 316 -5.13 -11.43 17.77
CA ASP A 316 -6.12 -10.35 17.90
C ASP A 316 -6.61 -9.83 16.52
N LEU A 317 -6.47 -10.63 15.45
CA LEU A 317 -6.78 -10.18 14.11
C LEU A 317 -8.29 -10.07 13.89
N ASP A 318 -8.78 -8.84 13.67
CA ASP A 318 -10.17 -8.59 13.29
C ASP A 318 -10.39 -8.94 11.81
N THR A 319 -9.39 -8.72 10.95
CA THR A 319 -9.52 -8.95 9.50
C THR A 319 -8.22 -9.45 8.88
N LEU A 320 -8.31 -10.58 8.17
CA LEU A 320 -7.28 -11.08 7.27
C LEU A 320 -7.77 -11.00 5.82
N VAL A 321 -7.02 -10.33 4.96
CA VAL A 321 -7.27 -10.29 3.51
C VAL A 321 -6.08 -10.89 2.77
N LEU A 322 -6.32 -11.98 2.05
CA LEU A 322 -5.33 -12.65 1.23
C LEU A 322 -5.69 -12.48 -0.24
N VAL A 323 -4.85 -11.79 -1.01
CA VAL A 323 -5.08 -11.55 -2.44
C VAL A 323 -4.06 -12.32 -3.26
N ASP A 324 -4.51 -13.09 -4.26
CA ASP A 324 -3.65 -13.89 -5.13
C ASP A 324 -2.65 -14.71 -4.30
N PHE A 325 -3.22 -15.54 -3.42
CA PHE A 325 -2.51 -16.20 -2.35
C PHE A 325 -2.63 -17.71 -2.48
N TRP A 326 -1.49 -18.39 -2.51
CA TRP A 326 -1.41 -19.84 -2.53
C TRP A 326 -1.60 -20.40 -1.12
N ILE A 327 -2.63 -21.22 -0.93
CA ILE A 327 -3.01 -21.72 0.39
C ILE A 327 -2.80 -23.24 0.41
N GLU A 328 -1.90 -23.70 1.28
CA GLU A 328 -1.65 -25.12 1.50
C GLU A 328 -2.03 -25.51 2.94
N PRO A 329 -2.93 -26.49 3.11
CA PRO A 329 -3.24 -27.07 4.41
C PRO A 329 -2.01 -27.78 5.03
N PRO A 330 -1.87 -27.81 6.37
CA PRO A 330 -2.72 -27.11 7.32
C PRO A 330 -2.34 -25.63 7.49
N MET A 331 -3.35 -24.75 7.55
CA MET A 331 -3.13 -23.33 7.82
C MET A 331 -4.10 -22.82 8.88
N LEU A 332 -3.63 -22.76 10.14
CA LEU A 332 -4.39 -22.24 11.26
C LEU A 332 -4.42 -20.71 11.22
N VAL A 333 -5.61 -20.15 11.08
CA VAL A 333 -5.86 -18.69 11.11
C VAL A 333 -6.92 -18.39 12.15
N SER A 334 -6.60 -17.48 13.07
CA SER A 334 -7.56 -16.85 13.98
C SER A 334 -7.81 -15.43 13.45
N ALA A 335 -8.95 -15.25 12.78
CA ALA A 335 -9.38 -13.94 12.30
C ALA A 335 -10.91 -13.87 12.28
N LYS A 336 -11.50 -12.79 12.81
CA LYS A 336 -12.98 -12.66 12.81
C LYS A 336 -13.54 -12.61 11.40
N HIS A 337 -12.88 -11.87 10.51
CA HIS A 337 -13.25 -11.76 9.10
C HIS A 337 -12.09 -12.21 8.22
N LEU A 338 -12.30 -13.27 7.45
CA LEU A 338 -11.34 -13.77 6.48
C LEU A 338 -11.84 -13.43 5.06
N CYS A 339 -11.04 -12.71 4.28
CA CYS A 339 -11.33 -12.43 2.89
C CYS A 339 -10.23 -13.01 2.00
N ILE A 340 -10.59 -13.94 1.11
CA ILE A 340 -9.67 -14.45 0.09
C ILE A 340 -10.11 -13.89 -1.25
N ARG A 341 -9.18 -13.30 -2.00
CA ARG A 341 -9.45 -12.66 -3.29
C ARG A 341 -8.51 -13.22 -4.36
N TYR A 342 -9.07 -13.63 -5.47
CA TYR A 342 -8.32 -14.00 -6.66
C TYR A 342 -8.62 -13.04 -7.80
N THR A 343 -7.57 -12.59 -8.48
CA THR A 343 -7.67 -11.69 -9.63
C THR A 343 -7.71 -12.47 -10.95
N ASP A 344 -8.16 -11.82 -12.03
CA ASP A 344 -8.18 -12.42 -13.37
C ASP A 344 -6.78 -12.86 -13.88
N HIS A 345 -5.71 -12.36 -13.25
CA HIS A 345 -4.32 -12.69 -13.57
C HIS A 345 -3.77 -13.87 -12.77
N TRP A 346 -4.62 -14.53 -11.96
CA TRP A 346 -4.25 -15.75 -11.25
C TRP A 346 -4.16 -16.91 -12.27
N PRO A 347 -2.96 -17.48 -12.49
CA PRO A 347 -2.72 -18.42 -13.58
C PRO A 347 -3.26 -19.81 -13.30
N ASP A 348 -3.40 -20.18 -12.02
CA ASP A 348 -3.72 -21.54 -11.61
C ASP A 348 -5.21 -21.66 -11.29
N PRO A 349 -5.92 -22.68 -11.80
CA PRO A 349 -7.27 -22.96 -11.32
C PRO A 349 -7.22 -23.22 -9.81
N LEU A 350 -8.15 -22.61 -9.08
CA LEU A 350 -8.28 -22.91 -7.65
C LEU A 350 -8.58 -24.39 -7.51
N LEU A 351 -7.68 -25.12 -6.85
CA LEU A 351 -7.95 -26.51 -6.48
C LEU A 351 -8.99 -26.46 -5.36
N GLY A 352 -10.26 -26.62 -5.74
CA GLY A 352 -11.40 -26.55 -4.82
C GLY A 352 -11.23 -27.47 -3.60
N GLU A 353 -10.56 -28.61 -3.77
CA GLU A 353 -10.21 -29.53 -2.68
C GLU A 353 -9.23 -28.93 -1.67
N GLN A 354 -8.18 -28.24 -2.12
CA GLN A 354 -7.23 -27.57 -1.23
C GLN A 354 -7.90 -26.42 -0.47
N LEU A 355 -8.75 -25.66 -1.17
CA LEU A 355 -9.52 -24.60 -0.55
C LEU A 355 -10.52 -25.15 0.48
N ALA A 356 -11.18 -26.27 0.18
CA ALA A 356 -12.07 -26.94 1.13
C ALA A 356 -11.31 -27.43 2.37
N ALA A 357 -10.18 -28.11 2.18
CA ALA A 357 -9.33 -28.55 3.28
C ALA A 357 -8.84 -27.38 4.15
N PHE A 358 -8.47 -26.26 3.52
CA PHE A 358 -8.14 -25.04 4.26
C PHE A 358 -9.33 -24.51 5.06
N MET A 359 -10.54 -24.52 4.49
CA MET A 359 -11.75 -24.07 5.19
C MET A 359 -12.09 -24.98 6.38
N ASP A 360 -11.78 -26.26 6.30
CA ASP A 360 -11.95 -27.22 7.41
C ASP A 360 -10.94 -26.98 8.55
N ASP A 361 -9.77 -26.40 8.25
CA ASP A 361 -8.74 -26.04 9.23
C ASP A 361 -8.96 -24.68 9.89
N LEU A 362 -9.97 -23.92 9.48
CA LEU A 362 -10.28 -22.62 10.07
C LEU A 362 -10.74 -22.76 11.52
N GLN A 363 -10.27 -21.84 12.36
CA GLN A 363 -10.65 -21.85 13.77
C GLN A 363 -12.14 -21.48 13.95
N PRO A 364 -12.80 -22.00 15.02
CA PRO A 364 -14.24 -21.77 15.25
C PRO A 364 -14.63 -20.30 15.49
N ASP A 365 -13.66 -19.42 15.71
CA ASP A 365 -13.82 -17.99 15.96
C ASP A 365 -13.94 -17.16 14.68
N VAL A 366 -13.70 -17.75 13.50
CA VAL A 366 -13.93 -17.12 12.21
C VAL A 366 -15.43 -16.93 11.98
N GLN A 367 -15.87 -15.66 11.99
CA GLN A 367 -17.29 -15.30 11.93
C GLN A 367 -17.80 -15.18 10.50
N ASP A 368 -16.99 -14.56 9.64
CA ASP A 368 -17.32 -14.33 8.24
C ASP A 368 -16.16 -14.72 7.33
N ILE A 369 -16.45 -15.50 6.29
CA ILE A 369 -15.50 -15.82 5.24
C ILE A 369 -16.03 -15.26 3.93
N THR A 370 -15.29 -14.35 3.30
CA THR A 370 -15.62 -13.82 1.98
C THR A 370 -14.64 -14.36 0.96
N LEU A 371 -15.13 -15.07 -0.03
CA LEU A 371 -14.32 -15.55 -1.15
C LEU A 371 -14.68 -14.79 -2.41
N ARG A 372 -13.74 -13.98 -2.88
CA ARG A 372 -13.88 -13.13 -4.06
C ARG A 372 -13.16 -13.77 -5.24
N ILE A 373 -13.92 -14.30 -6.18
CA ILE A 373 -13.35 -15.05 -7.33
C ILE A 373 -13.81 -14.47 -8.67
N PRO A 374 -12.97 -14.60 -9.70
CA PRO A 374 -13.37 -14.26 -11.06
C PRO A 374 -14.40 -15.26 -11.60
N PRO A 375 -15.27 -14.88 -12.55
CA PRO A 375 -16.39 -15.71 -12.99
C PRO A 375 -15.99 -17.10 -13.53
N ASN A 376 -14.80 -17.22 -14.13
CA ASN A 376 -14.28 -18.46 -14.67
C ASN A 376 -13.90 -19.50 -13.59
N GLN A 377 -13.69 -19.08 -12.34
CA GLN A 377 -13.30 -19.97 -11.23
C GLN A 377 -14.51 -20.51 -10.44
N ILE A 378 -15.72 -19.99 -10.68
CA ILE A 378 -16.94 -20.38 -9.95
C ILE A 378 -17.20 -21.89 -9.93
N PRO A 379 -17.10 -22.63 -11.06
CA PRO A 379 -17.43 -24.07 -11.06
C PRO A 379 -16.53 -24.89 -10.14
N HIS A 380 -15.27 -24.49 -10.00
CA HIS A 380 -14.26 -25.17 -9.19
C HIS A 380 -14.40 -24.90 -7.69
N VAL A 381 -14.98 -23.76 -7.32
CA VAL A 381 -15.12 -23.38 -5.91
C VAL A 381 -16.47 -23.81 -5.35
N ALA A 382 -17.55 -23.59 -6.11
CA ALA A 382 -18.91 -23.83 -5.63
C ALA A 382 -19.22 -25.32 -5.36
N SER A 383 -18.44 -26.22 -5.96
CA SER A 383 -18.58 -27.67 -5.79
C SER A 383 -17.90 -28.23 -4.55
N HIS A 384 -16.94 -27.52 -3.97
CA HIS A 384 -16.08 -28.03 -2.89
C HIS A 384 -16.22 -27.26 -1.57
N CYS A 385 -16.56 -25.98 -1.60
CA CYS A 385 -16.60 -25.16 -0.39
C CYS A 385 -18.03 -25.00 0.16
N THR A 386 -18.33 -25.69 1.27
CA THR A 386 -19.67 -25.68 1.90
C THR A 386 -19.68 -25.05 3.30
N HIS A 387 -18.63 -24.30 3.67
CA HIS A 387 -18.52 -23.73 5.00
C HIS A 387 -19.69 -22.77 5.31
N PRO A 388 -20.38 -22.88 6.46
CA PRO A 388 -21.61 -22.13 6.72
C PRO A 388 -21.42 -20.61 6.81
N ALA A 389 -20.23 -20.16 7.20
CA ALA A 389 -19.85 -18.74 7.24
C ALA A 389 -19.37 -18.18 5.88
N LEU A 390 -19.36 -19.00 4.82
CA LEU A 390 -18.81 -18.62 3.52
C LEU A 390 -19.81 -17.81 2.69
N THR A 391 -19.38 -16.61 2.31
CA THR A 391 -20.00 -15.78 1.29
C THR A 391 -19.10 -15.76 0.06
N ILE A 392 -19.61 -16.24 -1.08
CA ILE A 392 -18.91 -16.16 -2.37
C ILE A 392 -19.37 -14.90 -3.09
N GLU A 393 -18.44 -13.99 -3.36
CA GLU A 393 -18.67 -12.78 -4.14
C GLU A 393 -18.00 -12.91 -5.51
N ILE A 394 -18.78 -12.72 -6.57
CA ILE A 394 -18.26 -12.76 -7.94
C ILE A 394 -17.62 -11.39 -8.24
N GLN A 395 -16.31 -11.37 -8.46
CA GLN A 395 -15.61 -10.15 -8.89
C GLN A 395 -15.97 -9.85 -10.33
N ARG A 396 -16.87 -8.87 -10.53
CA ARG A 396 -17.03 -8.24 -11.84
C ARG A 396 -15.95 -7.19 -11.99
N PHE A 397 -14.86 -7.54 -12.66
CA PHE A 397 -13.87 -6.55 -13.06
C PHE A 397 -14.51 -5.63 -14.10
N PHE A 398 -14.84 -4.40 -13.68
CA PHE A 398 -14.98 -3.31 -14.62
C PHE A 398 -13.57 -3.00 -15.08
N ASN A 399 -13.20 -3.46 -16.27
CA ASN A 399 -12.06 -2.92 -17.00
C ASN A 399 -12.33 -1.42 -17.19
N LEU A 400 -11.86 -0.60 -16.26
CA LEU A 400 -11.73 0.84 -16.45
C LEU A 400 -10.53 1.00 -17.39
N ALA A 401 -10.83 0.86 -18.69
CA ALA A 401 -9.92 1.09 -19.80
C ALA A 401 -9.50 2.58 -19.87
#